data_AF-A0A4Y7Q5T2-F1
#
_entry.id   AF-A0A4Y7Q5T2-F1
#
_cell.length_a   1.000
_cell.length_b   1.000
_cell.length_c   1.000
_cell.angle_alpha   90.00
_cell.angle_beta   90.00
_cell.angle_gamma   90.00
#
_symmetry.space_group_name_H-M   'P 1'
#
loop_
_entity.id
_entity.type
_entity.pdbx_description
1 polymer ?
#
loop_
_entity_poly.entity_id
_entity_poly.type
_entity_poly.pdbx_seq_one_letter_code
_entity_poly.pdbx_strand_id
1 'polypeptide(L)'
;MTSSALTKTGRGMRLSEFPPPNTNLYRLMHTQIHTASLCYHFMRAGLMGRFEVETSREESLENLSQFSFPEYHEYPLPARTVRNAKSGEEEATKHLQSIAVSLESWQIREMGPMGVVQEVDMFLTMMLYFHGKLKTTGSESWDNIFGMVQRSRYDKRIIPCMFFGSAQGCLNPACGYMHKPAVVSSIRRDILDDRRKTLNKPTGKQLAKEKMELWIEYVEQHPEKVDAKDVEKRIKRLPPSSRKYCANPQCSIVWSFKDPIPNLEMCGRCLWTFYCSRKCQKIDWPRHKAEPCAPADEIIENDALWAPNGKRKGTELDIIFE
;
A
#
# COMPACT_ATOMS: atom_id res chain seq x y z
N MET A 1 35.95 16.08 9.29
CA MET A 1 35.13 15.20 8.45
C MET A 1 33.75 15.82 8.32
N THR A 2 33.57 16.67 7.32
CA THR A 2 32.33 17.37 7.03
C THR A 2 31.30 16.37 6.51
N SER A 3 30.32 16.03 7.35
CA SER A 3 29.06 15.40 6.94
C SER A 3 28.41 16.34 5.93
N SER A 4 28.76 16.13 4.67
CA SER A 4 28.31 16.89 3.52
C SER A 4 26.79 16.90 3.53
N ALA A 5 26.24 18.11 3.47
CA ALA A 5 24.86 18.37 3.14
C ALA A 5 24.53 17.64 1.84
N LEU A 6 24.12 16.37 1.93
CA LEU A 6 23.17 15.80 1.01
C LEU A 6 21.98 16.73 1.10
N THR A 7 21.96 17.71 0.20
CA THR A 7 20.82 18.58 -0.10
C THR A 7 19.61 17.69 -0.03
N LYS A 8 18.83 17.81 1.06
CA LYS A 8 17.68 16.96 1.32
C LYS A 8 16.68 17.27 0.22
N THR A 9 16.76 16.53 -0.88
CA THR A 9 15.74 16.56 -1.92
C THR A 9 14.51 15.97 -1.26
N GLY A 10 13.56 16.84 -0.93
CA GLY A 10 12.28 16.46 -0.34
C GLY A 10 11.28 16.04 -1.40
N ARG A 11 10.10 15.61 -0.95
CA ARG A 11 8.96 15.31 -1.82
C ARG A 11 8.63 16.53 -2.68
N GLY A 12 8.43 16.31 -3.98
CA GLY A 12 8.17 17.37 -4.95
C GLY A 12 9.39 18.21 -5.32
N MET A 13 10.61 17.78 -5.00
CA MET A 13 11.84 18.41 -5.45
C MET A 13 12.44 17.69 -6.65
N ARG A 14 13.08 18.47 -7.52
CA ARG A 14 13.90 18.01 -8.64
C ARG A 14 15.28 18.65 -8.53
N LEU A 15 16.33 17.88 -8.81
CA LEU A 15 17.67 18.46 -8.94
C LEU A 15 17.73 19.43 -10.13
N SER A 16 18.35 20.59 -9.92
CA SER A 16 18.61 21.57 -10.98
C SER A 16 19.80 21.17 -11.86
N GLU A 17 20.76 20.45 -11.29
CA GLU A 17 22.03 20.09 -11.93
C GLU A 17 22.38 18.63 -11.70
N PHE A 18 23.21 18.08 -12.57
CA PHE A 18 23.65 16.69 -12.46
C PHE A 18 24.61 16.54 -11.25
N PRO A 19 24.39 15.54 -10.38
CA PRO A 19 25.33 15.26 -9.32
C PRO A 19 26.71 14.89 -9.90
N PRO A 20 27.82 15.19 -9.22
CA PRO A 20 29.15 14.85 -9.73
C PRO A 20 29.30 13.34 -9.97
N PRO A 21 29.99 12.92 -11.05
CA PRO A 21 30.29 11.51 -11.30
C PRO A 21 30.96 10.84 -10.09
N ASN A 22 30.77 9.52 -9.96
CA ASN A 22 31.31 8.68 -8.88
C ASN A 22 30.74 8.90 -7.46
N THR A 23 29.88 9.89 -7.26
CA THR A 23 29.16 10.10 -5.98
C THR A 23 28.03 9.07 -5.79
N ASN A 24 27.63 8.83 -4.53
CA ASN A 24 26.46 8.00 -4.23
C ASN A 24 25.17 8.59 -4.83
N LEU A 25 25.05 9.92 -4.85
CA LEU A 25 23.91 10.62 -5.43
C LEU A 25 23.81 10.40 -6.94
N TYR A 26 24.95 10.41 -7.64
CA TYR A 26 25.01 10.08 -9.07
C TYR A 26 24.59 8.64 -9.36
N ARG A 27 25.07 7.67 -8.58
CA ARG A 27 24.65 6.27 -8.71
C ARG A 27 23.14 6.11 -8.50
N LEU A 28 22.60 6.75 -7.47
CA LEU A 28 21.16 6.73 -7.17
C LEU A 28 20.32 7.38 -8.28
N MET A 29 20.78 8.52 -8.83
CA MET A 29 20.15 9.15 -9.99
C MET A 29 20.12 8.18 -11.19
N HIS A 30 21.24 7.52 -11.51
CA HIS A 30 21.30 6.54 -12.59
C HIS A 30 20.34 5.37 -12.37
N THR A 31 20.23 4.88 -11.14
CA THR A 31 19.22 3.88 -10.78
C THR A 31 17.81 4.40 -11.02
N GLN A 32 17.47 5.64 -10.61
CA GLN A 32 16.16 6.24 -10.89
C GLN A 32 15.89 6.33 -12.40
N ILE A 33 16.86 6.81 -13.19
CA ILE A 33 16.73 6.94 -14.65
C ILE A 33 16.46 5.57 -15.28
N HIS A 34 17.27 4.58 -14.94
CA HIS A 34 17.14 3.22 -15.47
C HIS A 34 15.79 2.60 -15.08
N THR A 35 15.40 2.67 -13.81
CA THR A 35 14.13 2.12 -13.32
C THR A 35 12.92 2.80 -13.97
N ALA A 36 12.91 4.14 -14.07
CA ALA A 36 11.84 4.85 -14.76
C ALA A 36 11.78 4.49 -16.24
N SER A 37 12.92 4.35 -16.91
CA SER A 37 12.97 3.92 -18.32
C SER A 37 12.40 2.51 -18.49
N LEU A 38 12.88 1.55 -17.70
CA LEU A 38 12.41 0.17 -17.73
C LEU A 38 10.89 0.09 -17.50
N CYS A 39 10.40 0.76 -16.46
CA CYS A 39 8.96 0.79 -16.17
C CYS A 39 8.16 1.49 -17.28
N TYR A 40 8.67 2.56 -17.88
CA TYR A 40 7.99 3.21 -19.02
C TYR A 40 7.88 2.28 -20.23
N HIS A 41 8.95 1.54 -20.52
CA HIS A 41 8.97 0.63 -21.65
C HIS A 41 8.10 -0.62 -21.41
N PHE A 42 8.06 -1.17 -20.19
CA PHE A 42 7.07 -2.18 -19.82
C PHE A 42 5.64 -1.65 -19.99
N MET A 43 5.35 -0.45 -19.47
CA MET A 43 4.03 0.16 -19.61
C MET A 43 3.63 0.30 -21.07
N ARG A 44 4.54 0.82 -21.89
CA ARG A 44 4.28 1.03 -23.31
C ARG A 44 4.11 -0.27 -24.08
N ALA A 45 4.98 -1.27 -23.87
CA ALA A 45 4.84 -2.57 -24.50
C ALA A 45 3.52 -3.25 -24.11
N GLY A 46 3.19 -3.22 -22.82
CA GLY A 46 1.93 -3.70 -22.27
C GLY A 46 0.74 -3.04 -22.95
N LEU A 47 0.65 -1.70 -22.91
CA LEU A 47 -0.47 -0.95 -23.49
C LEU A 47 -0.59 -1.08 -25.02
N MET A 48 0.51 -1.36 -25.72
CA MET A 48 0.50 -1.64 -27.16
C MET A 48 0.06 -3.06 -27.48
N GLY A 49 -0.07 -3.95 -26.49
CA GLY A 49 -0.27 -5.38 -26.72
C GLY A 49 0.94 -6.05 -27.36
N ARG A 50 2.15 -5.48 -27.25
CA ARG A 50 3.39 -6.02 -27.85
C ARG A 50 4.10 -6.95 -26.87
N PHE A 51 3.41 -8.01 -26.50
CA PHE A 51 3.92 -9.05 -25.62
C PHE A 51 3.33 -10.40 -26.02
N GLU A 52 4.06 -11.47 -25.76
CA GLU A 52 3.59 -12.84 -25.90
C GLU A 52 3.47 -13.45 -24.51
N VAL A 53 2.51 -14.38 -24.37
CA VAL A 53 2.23 -15.07 -23.12
C VAL A 53 2.30 -16.56 -23.36
N GLU A 54 3.33 -17.19 -22.80
CA GLU A 54 3.47 -18.64 -22.79
C GLU A 54 2.96 -19.19 -21.46
N THR A 55 1.86 -19.94 -21.50
CA THR A 55 1.33 -20.64 -20.32
C THR A 55 2.04 -21.98 -20.17
N SER A 56 2.53 -22.29 -18.96
CA SER A 56 3.12 -23.60 -18.69
C SER A 56 2.10 -24.71 -18.93
N ARG A 57 2.54 -25.82 -19.55
CA ARG A 57 1.73 -27.04 -19.76
C ARG A 57 1.82 -28.03 -18.60
N GLU A 58 2.73 -27.80 -17.66
CA GLU A 58 2.88 -28.68 -16.49
C GLU A 58 1.78 -28.37 -15.48
N GLU A 59 1.03 -29.40 -15.05
CA GLU A 59 -0.06 -29.28 -14.06
C GLU A 59 0.39 -28.55 -12.78
N SER A 60 1.64 -28.77 -12.35
CA SER A 60 2.26 -28.13 -11.18
C SER A 60 2.51 -26.62 -11.34
N LEU A 61 2.50 -26.11 -12.58
CA LEU A 61 2.81 -24.73 -12.95
C LEU A 61 1.68 -24.07 -13.75
N GLU A 62 0.46 -24.64 -13.77
CA GLU A 62 -0.70 -24.11 -14.50
C GLU A 62 -1.02 -22.64 -14.19
N ASN A 63 -0.61 -22.19 -13.00
CA ASN A 63 -0.79 -20.82 -12.56
C ASN A 63 0.42 -19.92 -12.88
N LEU A 64 1.31 -20.28 -13.80
CA LEU A 64 2.41 -19.42 -14.24
C LEU A 64 2.30 -19.10 -15.73
N SER A 65 2.43 -17.81 -16.03
CA SER A 65 2.57 -17.29 -17.39
C SER A 65 3.92 -16.64 -17.56
N GLN A 66 4.63 -16.99 -18.62
CA GLN A 66 5.84 -16.31 -19.03
C GLN A 66 5.52 -15.26 -20.08
N PHE A 67 5.82 -14.01 -19.75
CA PHE A 67 5.76 -12.87 -20.64
C PHE A 67 7.10 -12.71 -21.36
N SER A 68 7.03 -12.55 -22.68
CA SER A 68 8.14 -12.12 -23.52
C SER A 68 7.71 -10.93 -24.37
N PHE A 69 8.68 -10.20 -24.92
CA PHE A 69 8.43 -8.96 -25.68
C PHE A 69 9.17 -8.95 -27.03
N PRO A 70 9.02 -10.00 -27.87
CA PRO A 70 9.83 -10.13 -29.08
C PRO A 70 9.57 -9.03 -30.11
N GLU A 71 8.34 -8.52 -30.20
CA GLU A 71 7.96 -7.42 -31.13
C GLU A 71 8.28 -6.01 -30.59
N TYR A 72 8.83 -5.91 -29.37
CA TYR A 72 9.14 -4.61 -28.75
C TYR A 72 10.64 -4.30 -28.86
N HIS A 73 11.02 -3.53 -29.88
CA HIS A 73 12.43 -3.26 -30.19
C HIS A 73 12.97 -1.94 -29.64
N GLU A 74 12.13 -1.10 -29.04
CA GLU A 74 12.54 0.25 -28.61
C GLU A 74 13.37 0.24 -27.32
N TYR A 75 13.26 -0.82 -26.53
CA TYR A 75 14.04 -1.03 -25.31
C TYR A 75 14.07 -2.52 -24.98
N PRO A 76 15.22 -3.09 -24.59
CA PRO A 76 15.31 -4.50 -24.23
C PRO A 76 14.52 -4.75 -22.93
N LEU A 77 13.42 -5.49 -23.03
CA LEU A 77 12.62 -5.89 -21.88
C LEU A 77 12.92 -7.34 -21.49
N PRO A 78 13.26 -7.62 -20.22
CA PRO A 78 13.47 -8.98 -19.78
C PRO A 78 12.12 -9.73 -19.74
N ALA A 79 12.17 -11.02 -20.07
CA ALA A 79 11.02 -11.91 -19.86
C ALA A 79 10.65 -11.98 -18.37
N ARG A 80 9.37 -12.21 -18.08
CA ARG A 80 8.83 -12.21 -16.71
C ARG A 80 7.87 -13.35 -16.51
N THR A 81 8.02 -14.08 -15.43
CA THR A 81 7.05 -15.10 -15.03
C THR A 81 6.11 -14.50 -14.00
N VAL A 82 4.83 -14.46 -14.31
CA VAL A 82 3.80 -13.96 -13.40
C VAL A 82 2.88 -15.08 -12.98
N ARG A 83 2.33 -14.97 -11.77
CA ARG A 83 1.27 -15.87 -11.34
C ARG A 83 0.00 -15.56 -12.12
N ASN A 84 -0.34 -16.47 -13.01
CA ASN A 84 -1.54 -16.43 -13.80
C ASN A 84 -2.77 -16.58 -12.92
N ALA A 85 -3.80 -15.85 -13.27
CA ALA A 85 -5.12 -16.08 -12.72
C ALA A 85 -5.67 -17.39 -13.26
N LYS A 86 -6.40 -18.13 -12.41
CA LYS A 86 -7.03 -19.38 -12.82
C LYS A 86 -8.00 -19.13 -13.98
N SER A 87 -8.18 -20.15 -14.80
CA SER A 87 -9.17 -20.15 -15.88
C SER A 87 -10.58 -19.96 -15.29
N GLY A 88 -11.20 -18.81 -15.58
CA GLY A 88 -12.57 -18.52 -15.16
C GLY A 88 -12.82 -17.03 -14.95
N GLU A 89 -13.94 -16.53 -15.48
CA GLU A 89 -14.34 -15.12 -15.36
C GLU A 89 -14.54 -14.69 -13.90
N GLU A 90 -15.09 -15.57 -13.08
CA GLU A 90 -15.32 -15.30 -11.65
C GLU A 90 -13.99 -15.16 -10.87
N GLU A 91 -13.04 -16.07 -11.06
CA GLU A 91 -11.74 -15.99 -10.37
C GLU A 91 -10.93 -14.79 -10.89
N ALA A 92 -11.00 -14.52 -12.20
CA ALA A 92 -10.39 -13.33 -12.78
C ALA A 92 -10.92 -12.05 -12.13
N THR A 93 -12.24 -11.97 -11.92
CA THR A 93 -12.87 -10.83 -11.24
C THR A 93 -12.40 -10.69 -9.80
N LYS A 94 -12.32 -11.79 -9.03
CA LYS A 94 -11.78 -11.79 -7.66
C LYS A 94 -10.32 -11.33 -7.62
N HIS A 95 -9.51 -11.78 -8.58
CA HIS A 95 -8.12 -11.38 -8.68
C HIS A 95 -7.99 -9.88 -9.01
N LEU A 96 -8.79 -9.37 -9.95
CA LEU A 96 -8.85 -7.94 -10.24
C LEU A 96 -9.28 -7.10 -9.04
N GLN A 97 -10.21 -7.58 -8.22
CA GLN A 97 -10.58 -6.93 -6.96
C GLN A 97 -9.41 -6.86 -5.98
N SER A 98 -8.60 -7.94 -5.88
CA SER A 98 -7.38 -7.95 -5.07
C SER A 98 -6.34 -6.94 -5.56
N ILE A 99 -6.17 -6.85 -6.88
CA ILE A 99 -5.29 -5.85 -7.51
C ILE A 99 -5.81 -4.44 -7.22
N ALA A 100 -7.12 -4.19 -7.36
CA ALA A 100 -7.73 -2.89 -7.10
C ALA A 100 -7.44 -2.39 -5.68
N VAL A 101 -7.46 -3.28 -4.67
CA VAL A 101 -7.05 -2.93 -3.29
C VAL A 101 -5.59 -2.50 -3.22
N SER A 102 -4.70 -3.15 -3.96
CA SER A 102 -3.28 -2.79 -4.03
C SER A 102 -3.05 -1.46 -4.75
N LEU A 103 -3.85 -1.16 -5.78
CA LEU A 103 -3.81 0.11 -6.51
C LEU A 103 -4.16 1.32 -5.64
N GLU A 104 -4.93 1.12 -4.56
CA GLU A 104 -5.23 2.13 -3.55
C GLU A 104 -4.11 2.31 -2.50
N SER A 105 -3.02 1.55 -2.60
CA SER A 105 -1.87 1.70 -1.70
C SER A 105 -1.30 3.11 -1.78
N TRP A 106 -0.86 3.64 -0.64
CA TRP A 106 -0.35 5.01 -0.58
C TRP A 106 0.93 5.18 -1.42
N GLN A 107 1.74 4.12 -1.56
CA GLN A 107 2.93 4.13 -2.41
C GLN A 107 2.57 4.28 -3.88
N ILE A 108 1.59 3.52 -4.37
CA ILE A 108 1.14 3.62 -5.75
C ILE A 108 0.49 4.98 -6.02
N ARG A 109 -0.31 5.49 -5.07
CA ARG A 109 -0.87 6.85 -5.18
C ARG A 109 0.23 7.91 -5.32
N GLU A 110 1.31 7.78 -4.56
CA GLU A 110 2.45 8.73 -4.60
C GLU A 110 3.30 8.59 -5.87
N MET A 111 3.52 7.36 -6.34
CA MET A 111 4.37 7.04 -7.49
C MET A 111 3.62 7.10 -8.83
N GLY A 112 2.28 7.14 -8.79
CA GLY A 112 1.43 7.16 -9.96
C GLY A 112 1.53 5.88 -10.81
N PRO A 113 1.22 5.97 -12.13
CA PRO A 113 1.15 4.81 -13.03
C PRO A 113 2.42 3.97 -13.10
N MET A 114 3.55 4.66 -13.02
CA MET A 114 4.87 4.05 -13.07
C MET A 114 5.20 3.26 -11.79
N GLY A 115 4.55 3.58 -10.66
CA GLY A 115 4.66 2.80 -9.42
C GLY A 115 4.00 1.42 -9.53
N VAL A 116 2.86 1.32 -10.22
CA VAL A 116 2.22 0.02 -10.50
C VAL A 116 3.12 -0.85 -11.37
N VAL A 117 3.78 -0.25 -12.37
CA VAL A 117 4.65 -0.98 -13.28
C VAL A 117 5.92 -1.49 -12.57
N GLN A 118 6.34 -0.82 -11.50
CA GLN A 118 7.43 -1.33 -10.67
C GLN A 118 7.05 -2.64 -9.97
N GLU A 119 5.78 -2.81 -9.62
CA GLU A 119 5.17 -4.08 -9.21
C GLU A 119 4.81 -4.89 -10.47
N VAL A 120 5.84 -5.29 -11.21
CA VAL A 120 5.74 -5.86 -12.58
C VAL A 120 4.70 -6.96 -12.68
N ASP A 121 4.62 -7.87 -11.71
CA ASP A 121 3.67 -8.98 -11.73
C ASP A 121 2.22 -8.46 -11.73
N MET A 122 1.90 -7.52 -10.84
CA MET A 122 0.58 -6.89 -10.78
C MET A 122 0.26 -6.15 -12.09
N PHE A 123 1.22 -5.40 -12.62
CA PHE A 123 1.04 -4.68 -13.89
C PHE A 123 0.78 -5.63 -15.06
N LEU A 124 1.60 -6.67 -15.23
CA LEU A 124 1.44 -7.63 -16.32
C LEU A 124 0.15 -8.43 -16.19
N THR A 125 -0.27 -8.77 -14.97
CA THR A 125 -1.61 -9.34 -14.73
C THR A 125 -2.71 -8.38 -15.17
N MET A 126 -2.61 -7.08 -14.87
CA MET A 126 -3.57 -6.09 -15.39
C MET A 126 -3.58 -6.07 -16.92
N MET A 127 -2.42 -6.21 -17.57
CA MET A 127 -2.32 -6.27 -19.04
C MET A 127 -2.99 -7.50 -19.63
N LEU A 128 -2.92 -8.68 -18.98
CA LEU A 128 -3.67 -9.87 -19.43
C LEU A 128 -5.16 -9.59 -19.50
N TYR A 129 -5.73 -8.99 -18.46
CA TYR A 129 -7.15 -8.74 -18.41
C TYR A 129 -7.59 -7.60 -19.32
N PHE A 130 -6.78 -6.54 -19.38
CA PHE A 130 -7.02 -5.39 -20.23
C PHE A 130 -7.00 -5.76 -21.72
N HIS A 131 -6.07 -6.63 -22.16
CA HIS A 131 -6.04 -7.13 -23.53
C HIS A 131 -6.90 -8.38 -23.76
N GLY A 132 -7.28 -9.10 -22.70
CA GLY A 132 -8.09 -10.31 -22.74
C GLY A 132 -9.59 -10.07 -22.96
N LYS A 133 -10.42 -10.98 -22.46
CA LYS A 133 -11.88 -10.91 -22.61
C LYS A 133 -12.52 -9.79 -21.78
N LEU A 134 -11.97 -9.49 -20.60
CA LEU A 134 -12.54 -8.52 -19.66
C LEU A 134 -12.40 -7.07 -20.12
N LYS A 135 -11.37 -6.75 -20.91
CA LYS A 135 -11.12 -5.39 -21.42
C LYS A 135 -11.04 -4.31 -20.34
N THR A 136 -10.60 -4.68 -19.14
CA THR A 136 -10.46 -3.78 -17.99
C THR A 136 -9.29 -4.23 -17.10
N THR A 137 -8.74 -3.27 -16.36
CA THR A 137 -7.80 -3.47 -15.27
C THR A 137 -8.49 -3.74 -13.92
N GLY A 138 -9.83 -3.80 -13.90
CA GLY A 138 -10.61 -3.87 -12.67
C GLY A 138 -10.78 -2.54 -11.95
N SER A 139 -10.24 -1.44 -12.50
CA SER A 139 -10.39 -0.09 -11.95
C SER A 139 -10.59 0.93 -13.07
N GLU A 140 -11.73 1.60 -13.06
CA GLU A 140 -12.10 2.61 -14.05
C GLU A 140 -11.08 3.76 -14.13
N SER A 141 -10.52 4.19 -12.99
CA SER A 141 -9.50 5.25 -12.98
C SER A 141 -8.24 4.82 -13.73
N TRP A 142 -7.86 3.55 -13.64
CA TRP A 142 -6.69 3.00 -14.33
C TRP A 142 -6.93 2.77 -15.82
N ASP A 143 -8.11 2.28 -16.18
CA ASP A 143 -8.54 2.17 -17.58
C ASP A 143 -8.50 3.55 -18.27
N ASN A 144 -8.96 4.59 -17.57
CA ASN A 144 -8.91 5.98 -18.04
C ASN A 144 -7.48 6.50 -18.21
N ILE A 145 -6.59 6.23 -17.25
CA ILE A 145 -5.16 6.57 -17.34
C ILE A 145 -4.52 5.88 -18.54
N PHE A 146 -4.76 4.59 -18.72
CA PHE A 146 -4.20 3.81 -19.83
C PHE A 146 -4.70 4.30 -21.18
N GLY A 147 -6.01 4.56 -21.30
CA GLY A 147 -6.58 5.18 -22.50
C GLY A 147 -6.00 6.56 -22.78
N MET A 148 -5.77 7.39 -21.75
CA MET A 148 -5.11 8.69 -21.91
C MET A 148 -3.67 8.55 -22.42
N VAL A 149 -2.90 7.62 -21.87
CA VAL A 149 -1.52 7.35 -22.31
C VAL A 149 -1.48 6.90 -23.77
N GLN A 150 -2.34 5.96 -24.15
CA GLN A 150 -2.47 5.50 -25.54
C GLN A 150 -2.85 6.67 -26.49
N ARG A 151 -3.86 7.47 -26.15
CA ARG A 151 -4.30 8.63 -26.97
C ARG A 151 -3.22 9.69 -27.14
N SER A 152 -2.36 9.87 -26.14
CA SER A 152 -1.23 10.81 -26.20
C SER A 152 -0.06 10.33 -27.07
N ARG A 153 -0.15 9.13 -27.66
CA ARG A 153 0.97 8.43 -28.30
C ARG A 153 2.14 8.24 -27.35
N TYR A 154 1.84 7.88 -26.11
CA TYR A 154 2.82 7.55 -25.07
C TYR A 154 3.75 8.72 -24.68
N ASP A 155 3.25 9.96 -24.69
CA ASP A 155 4.06 11.12 -24.31
C ASP A 155 4.46 11.06 -22.83
N LYS A 156 5.77 10.98 -22.55
CA LYS A 156 6.31 10.97 -21.19
C LYS A 156 5.84 12.17 -20.36
N ARG A 157 5.60 13.32 -20.99
CA ARG A 157 5.22 14.57 -20.31
C ARG A 157 3.84 14.55 -19.67
N ILE A 158 2.99 13.58 -20.04
CA ILE A 158 1.67 13.39 -19.39
C ILE A 158 1.69 12.34 -18.28
N ILE A 159 2.79 11.58 -18.15
CA ILE A 159 2.96 10.53 -17.15
C ILE A 159 3.66 11.11 -15.92
N PRO A 160 3.08 11.03 -14.70
CA PRO A 160 3.76 11.43 -13.47
C PRO A 160 5.12 10.73 -13.29
N CYS A 161 6.14 11.47 -12.86
CA CYS A 161 7.41 10.87 -12.45
C CYS A 161 7.24 10.07 -11.16
N MET A 162 7.57 8.77 -11.16
CA MET A 162 7.43 7.89 -9.99
C MET A 162 8.28 8.29 -8.77
N PHE A 163 9.36 9.04 -8.98
CA PHE A 163 10.26 9.45 -7.90
C PHE A 163 9.97 10.85 -7.38
N PHE A 164 9.22 11.67 -8.12
CA PHE A 164 9.05 13.07 -7.76
C PHE A 164 8.26 13.24 -6.45
N GLY A 165 7.27 12.39 -6.20
CA GLY A 165 6.55 12.36 -4.94
C GLY A 165 7.30 11.70 -3.79
N SER A 166 8.35 10.92 -4.07
CA SER A 166 9.04 10.14 -3.04
C SER A 166 9.82 11.01 -2.07
N ALA A 167 10.20 10.44 -0.93
CA ALA A 167 11.00 11.12 0.08
C ALA A 167 12.33 11.69 -0.47
N GLN A 168 12.89 11.09 -1.52
CA GLN A 168 14.11 11.55 -2.19
C GLN A 168 13.88 12.53 -3.35
N GLY A 169 12.64 12.66 -3.83
CA GLY A 169 12.34 13.43 -5.04
C GLY A 169 12.98 12.87 -6.33
N CYS A 170 12.83 13.63 -7.41
CA CYS A 170 13.40 13.27 -8.71
C CYS A 170 14.84 13.76 -8.82
N LEU A 171 15.78 12.83 -8.95
CA LEU A 171 17.21 13.15 -9.02
C LEU A 171 17.71 13.40 -10.44
N ASN A 172 16.84 13.31 -11.45
CA ASN A 172 17.23 13.52 -12.85
C ASN A 172 16.88 14.95 -13.32
N PRO A 173 17.88 15.84 -13.53
CA PRO A 173 17.66 17.20 -14.03
C PRO A 173 17.11 17.24 -15.45
N ALA A 174 17.21 16.17 -16.22
CA ALA A 174 16.66 16.01 -17.57
C ALA A 174 15.45 15.05 -17.62
N CYS A 175 14.82 14.80 -16.48
CA CYS A 175 13.64 13.92 -16.41
C CYS A 175 12.51 14.42 -17.31
N GLY A 176 12.11 13.58 -18.27
CA GLY A 176 11.07 13.86 -19.27
C GLY A 176 9.65 13.57 -18.80
N TYR A 177 9.46 13.15 -17.55
CA TYR A 177 8.16 12.86 -16.95
C TYR A 177 7.55 14.11 -16.29
N MET A 178 6.26 14.04 -15.98
CA MET A 178 5.52 15.15 -15.39
C MET A 178 5.91 15.40 -13.93
N HIS A 179 6.28 16.64 -13.62
CA HIS A 179 6.53 17.14 -12.26
C HIS A 179 5.53 18.25 -11.92
N LYS A 180 4.43 17.90 -11.23
CA LYS A 180 3.43 18.87 -10.76
C LYS A 180 3.48 18.94 -9.23
N PRO A 181 4.19 19.93 -8.63
CA PRO A 181 4.32 20.04 -7.17
C PRO A 181 2.97 20.04 -6.45
N ALA A 182 1.99 20.81 -6.97
CA ALA A 182 0.66 20.90 -6.38
C ALA A 182 -0.06 19.53 -6.28
N VAL A 183 0.09 18.69 -7.30
CA VAL A 183 -0.51 17.34 -7.32
C VAL A 183 0.16 16.44 -6.28
N VAL A 184 1.49 16.45 -6.21
CA VAL A 184 2.25 15.70 -5.20
C VAL A 184 1.89 16.15 -3.79
N SER A 185 1.81 17.46 -3.55
CA SER A 185 1.43 18.00 -2.24
C SER A 185 0.01 17.63 -1.85
N SER A 186 -0.93 17.61 -2.80
CA SER A 186 -2.30 17.16 -2.56
C SER A 186 -2.35 15.68 -2.20
N ILE A 187 -1.74 14.82 -3.02
CA ILE A 187 -1.68 13.36 -2.77
C ILE A 187 -1.05 13.08 -1.42
N ARG A 188 0.06 13.77 -1.09
CA ARG A 188 0.72 13.59 0.20
C ARG A 188 -0.19 14.00 1.36
N ARG A 189 -0.90 15.12 1.25
CA ARG A 189 -1.86 15.57 2.28
C ARG A 189 -2.93 14.50 2.51
N ASP A 190 -3.51 13.96 1.43
CA ASP A 190 -4.54 12.93 1.51
C ASP A 190 -4.00 11.67 2.19
N ILE A 191 -2.78 11.24 1.86
CA ILE A 191 -2.10 10.11 2.52
C ILE A 191 -1.93 10.36 4.02
N LEU A 192 -1.48 11.56 4.41
CA LEU A 192 -1.29 11.91 5.83
C LEU A 192 -2.63 11.96 6.58
N ASP A 193 -3.69 12.44 5.93
CA ASP A 193 -5.04 12.48 6.52
C ASP A 193 -5.63 11.07 6.69
N ASP A 194 -5.41 10.17 5.73
CA ASP A 194 -5.79 8.75 5.84
C ASP A 194 -5.04 8.06 6.98
N ARG A 195 -3.76 8.39 7.17
CA ARG A 195 -2.95 7.92 8.30
C ARG A 195 -3.42 8.47 9.63
N ARG A 196 -3.78 9.76 9.72
CA ARG A 196 -4.40 10.37 10.92
C ARG A 196 -5.69 9.66 11.31
N LYS A 197 -6.55 9.38 10.34
CA LYS A 197 -7.78 8.62 10.55
C LYS A 197 -7.47 7.21 11.03
N THR A 198 -6.46 6.55 10.45
CA THR A 198 -6.09 5.17 10.80
C THR A 198 -5.43 5.07 12.17
N LEU A 199 -4.54 5.99 12.55
CA LEU A 199 -3.86 5.99 13.86
C LEU A 199 -4.86 6.07 15.03
N ASN A 200 -5.99 6.74 14.82
CA ASN A 200 -7.04 6.89 15.83
C ASN A 200 -8.02 5.72 15.90
N LYS A 201 -7.99 4.82 14.90
CA LYS A 201 -8.85 3.65 14.86
C LYS A 201 -8.24 2.49 15.67
N PRO A 202 -9.09 1.61 16.21
CA PRO A 202 -8.63 0.38 16.84
C PRO A 202 -7.86 -0.50 15.84
N THR A 203 -6.84 -1.21 16.32
CA THR A 203 -6.09 -2.15 15.49
C THR A 203 -6.93 -3.36 15.12
N GLY A 204 -6.52 -4.11 14.09
CA GLY A 204 -7.19 -5.36 13.72
C GLY A 204 -7.25 -6.35 14.89
N LYS A 205 -6.17 -6.44 15.68
CA LYS A 205 -6.09 -7.25 16.90
C LYS A 205 -7.10 -6.81 17.96
N GLN A 206 -7.23 -5.51 18.19
CA GLN A 206 -8.21 -4.96 19.15
C GLN A 206 -9.66 -5.23 18.70
N LEU A 207 -9.96 -5.03 17.42
CA LEU A 207 -11.29 -5.32 16.86
C LEU A 207 -11.61 -6.81 16.90
N ALA A 208 -10.66 -7.69 16.61
CA ALA A 208 -10.86 -9.14 16.68
C ALA A 208 -11.17 -9.57 18.12
N LYS A 209 -10.47 -9.00 19.09
CA LYS A 209 -10.70 -9.25 20.50
C LYS A 209 -12.09 -8.78 20.98
N GLU A 210 -12.49 -7.55 20.67
CA GLU A 210 -13.85 -7.06 20.98
C GLU A 210 -14.91 -7.95 20.35
N LYS A 211 -14.73 -8.36 19.09
CA LYS A 211 -15.67 -9.26 18.42
C LYS A 211 -15.77 -10.62 19.10
N MET A 212 -14.66 -11.16 19.61
CA MET A 212 -14.63 -12.40 20.37
C MET A 212 -15.37 -12.26 21.70
N GLU A 213 -15.17 -11.15 22.41
CA GLU A 213 -15.87 -10.87 23.68
C GLU A 213 -17.38 -10.71 23.48
N LEU A 214 -17.80 -9.98 22.45
CA LEU A 214 -19.23 -9.87 22.06
C LEU A 214 -19.81 -11.22 21.64
N TRP A 215 -19.01 -12.09 21.02
CA TRP A 215 -19.44 -13.44 20.67
C TRP A 215 -19.68 -14.29 21.91
N ILE A 216 -18.75 -14.27 22.87
CA ILE A 216 -18.90 -14.99 24.16
C ILE A 216 -20.16 -14.52 24.88
N GLU A 217 -20.35 -13.21 25.03
CA GLU A 217 -21.54 -12.64 25.70
C GLU A 217 -22.84 -13.06 24.99
N TYR A 218 -22.86 -13.04 23.65
CA TYR A 218 -24.02 -13.46 22.88
C TYR A 218 -24.33 -14.96 23.08
N VAL A 219 -23.32 -15.82 23.04
CA VAL A 219 -23.48 -17.27 23.26
C VAL A 219 -23.98 -17.55 24.68
N GLU A 220 -23.50 -16.83 25.67
CA GLU A 220 -23.96 -16.93 27.06
C GLU A 220 -25.43 -16.51 27.22
N GLN A 221 -25.86 -15.45 26.53
CA GLN A 221 -27.24 -14.95 26.59
C GLN A 221 -28.22 -15.76 25.72
N HIS A 222 -27.74 -16.46 24.70
CA HIS A 222 -28.56 -17.18 23.73
C HIS A 222 -28.01 -18.60 23.42
N PRO A 223 -27.85 -19.48 24.43
CA PRO A 223 -27.28 -20.81 24.23
C PRO A 223 -28.07 -21.66 23.22
N GLU A 224 -29.34 -21.36 23.00
CA GLU A 224 -30.26 -22.09 22.13
C GLU A 224 -30.24 -21.66 20.65
N LYS A 225 -29.50 -20.59 20.27
CA LYS A 225 -29.56 -19.96 18.93
C LYS A 225 -28.23 -19.86 18.19
N VAL A 226 -27.27 -20.74 18.45
CA VAL A 226 -25.92 -20.59 17.89
C VAL A 226 -25.75 -21.36 16.57
N ASP A 227 -26.38 -20.90 15.49
CA ASP A 227 -25.73 -21.09 14.18
C ASP A 227 -24.57 -20.08 14.12
N ALA A 228 -23.33 -20.60 14.18
CA ALA A 228 -22.12 -19.79 14.20
C ALA A 228 -22.05 -18.79 13.03
N LYS A 229 -22.64 -19.11 11.86
CA LYS A 229 -22.64 -18.22 10.69
C LYS A 229 -23.54 -16.99 10.88
N ASP A 230 -24.68 -17.14 11.55
CA ASP A 230 -25.60 -16.04 11.79
C ASP A 230 -25.06 -15.08 12.87
N VAL A 231 -24.40 -15.63 13.89
CA VAL A 231 -23.75 -14.83 14.93
C VAL A 231 -22.60 -14.01 14.35
N GLU A 232 -21.72 -14.60 13.53
CA GLU A 232 -20.62 -13.87 12.89
C GLU A 232 -21.13 -12.72 12.01
N LYS A 233 -22.18 -12.97 11.21
CA LYS A 233 -22.80 -11.95 10.36
C LYS A 233 -23.41 -10.81 11.18
N ARG A 234 -23.98 -11.11 12.35
CA ARG A 234 -24.55 -10.12 13.26
C ARG A 234 -23.44 -9.29 13.93
N ILE A 235 -22.39 -9.93 14.43
CA ILE A 235 -21.23 -9.25 15.04
C ILE A 235 -20.53 -8.34 14.04
N LYS A 236 -20.38 -8.77 12.77
CA LYS A 236 -19.81 -7.92 11.70
C LYS A 236 -20.62 -6.64 11.45
N ARG A 237 -21.92 -6.62 11.78
CA ARG A 237 -22.81 -5.47 11.59
C ARG A 237 -22.88 -4.55 12.80
N LEU A 238 -22.42 -4.99 13.96
CA LEU A 238 -22.39 -4.12 15.13
C LEU A 238 -21.35 -3.02 14.91
N PRO A 239 -21.71 -1.74 15.07
CA PRO A 239 -20.71 -0.68 15.08
C PRO A 239 -19.72 -0.98 16.22
N PRO A 240 -18.43 -0.64 16.07
CA PRO A 240 -17.52 -0.71 17.19
C PRO A 240 -18.11 0.17 18.30
N SER A 241 -18.47 -0.48 19.41
CA SER A 241 -19.03 0.20 20.58
C SER A 241 -17.97 1.05 21.29
N SER A 242 -16.72 0.78 20.93
CA SER A 242 -15.48 1.16 21.59
C SER A 242 -14.87 2.42 20.99
N ARG A 243 -14.59 3.40 21.85
CA ARG A 243 -13.87 4.62 21.51
C ARG A 243 -12.36 4.41 21.53
N LYS A 244 -11.86 3.68 22.54
CA LYS A 244 -10.43 3.42 22.79
C LYS A 244 -10.24 2.09 23.52
N TYR A 245 -9.02 1.56 23.47
CA TYR A 245 -8.64 0.27 24.05
C TYR A 245 -7.36 0.44 24.85
N CYS A 246 -7.18 -0.39 25.87
CA CYS A 246 -5.88 -0.55 26.50
C CYS A 246 -4.92 -1.15 25.46
N ALA A 247 -3.75 -0.55 25.28
CA ALA A 247 -2.78 -1.03 24.29
C ALA A 247 -2.00 -2.27 24.75
N ASN A 248 -2.07 -2.63 26.04
CA ASN A 248 -1.51 -3.89 26.53
C ASN A 248 -2.29 -5.08 25.91
N PRO A 249 -1.64 -5.95 25.11
CA PRO A 249 -2.32 -7.06 24.43
C PRO A 249 -2.96 -8.06 25.40
N GLN A 250 -2.43 -8.17 26.63
CA GLN A 250 -2.97 -9.03 27.68
C GLN A 250 -4.15 -8.39 28.43
N CYS A 251 -4.46 -7.11 28.16
CA CYS A 251 -5.58 -6.40 28.78
C CYS A 251 -6.78 -6.37 27.83
N SER A 252 -7.96 -6.65 28.36
CA SER A 252 -9.24 -6.63 27.63
C SER A 252 -10.05 -5.37 27.88
N ILE A 253 -9.50 -4.38 28.58
CA ILE A 253 -10.31 -3.20 28.93
C ILE A 253 -10.55 -2.38 27.66
N VAL A 254 -11.81 -2.41 27.26
CA VAL A 254 -12.43 -1.64 26.20
C VAL A 254 -13.15 -0.45 26.83
N TRP A 255 -13.08 0.73 26.22
CA TRP A 255 -13.91 1.87 26.63
C TRP A 255 -14.93 2.22 25.57
N SER A 256 -16.19 2.18 25.97
CA SER A 256 -17.35 2.43 25.12
C SER A 256 -17.84 3.88 25.24
N PHE A 257 -18.74 4.28 24.34
CA PHE A 257 -19.45 5.57 24.45
C PHE A 257 -20.36 5.69 25.66
N LYS A 258 -20.65 4.58 26.37
CA LYS A 258 -21.57 4.56 27.52
C LYS A 258 -20.86 4.77 28.85
N ASP A 259 -19.52 4.72 28.87
CA ASP A 259 -18.76 4.83 30.11
C ASP A 259 -18.67 6.29 30.57
N PRO A 260 -19.13 6.63 31.79
CA PRO A 260 -19.36 8.01 32.19
C PRO A 260 -18.09 8.86 32.37
N ILE A 261 -16.92 8.25 32.61
CA ILE A 261 -15.63 8.98 32.71
C ILE A 261 -14.47 8.07 32.25
N PRO A 262 -13.62 8.48 31.29
CA PRO A 262 -12.51 7.66 30.83
C PRO A 262 -11.31 7.74 31.80
N ASN A 263 -10.98 6.64 32.49
CA ASN A 263 -9.72 6.49 33.24
C ASN A 263 -8.61 5.89 32.37
N LEU A 264 -8.56 6.33 31.11
CA LEU A 264 -7.45 5.98 30.24
C LEU A 264 -6.29 6.94 30.42
N GLU A 265 -5.16 6.40 30.86
CA GLU A 265 -3.92 7.16 30.89
C GLU A 265 -3.27 7.12 29.51
N MET A 266 -3.05 8.31 28.94
CA MET A 266 -2.27 8.44 27.72
C MET A 266 -0.79 8.23 28.03
N CYS A 267 -0.09 7.58 27.10
CA CYS A 267 1.37 7.58 27.12
C CYS A 267 1.88 9.02 27.04
N GLY A 268 2.55 9.51 28.08
CA GLY A 268 2.97 10.91 28.18
C GLY A 268 3.95 11.39 27.10
N ARG A 269 4.56 10.48 26.34
CA ARG A 269 5.44 10.82 25.22
C ARG A 269 4.71 10.89 23.88
N CYS A 270 4.00 9.82 23.51
CA CYS A 270 3.39 9.74 22.18
C CYS A 270 1.99 10.37 22.14
N LEU A 271 1.27 10.41 23.26
CA LEU A 271 -0.07 10.98 23.39
C LEU A 271 -1.15 10.37 22.46
N TRP A 272 -0.91 9.21 21.87
CA TRP A 272 -1.92 8.50 21.05
C TRP A 272 -2.10 7.03 21.44
N THR A 273 -1.27 6.51 22.34
CA THR A 273 -1.43 5.18 22.95
C THR A 273 -2.01 5.32 24.35
N PHE A 274 -2.96 4.44 24.70
CA PHE A 274 -3.77 4.54 25.90
C PHE A 274 -3.64 3.26 26.76
N TYR A 275 -3.58 3.42 28.08
CA TYR A 275 -3.48 2.33 29.06
C TYR A 275 -4.44 2.51 30.22
N CYS A 276 -5.07 1.44 30.70
CA CYS A 276 -5.93 1.51 31.91
C CYS A 276 -5.15 1.80 33.19
N SER A 277 -3.83 1.61 33.15
CA SER A 277 -2.93 1.80 34.29
C SER A 277 -1.47 1.82 33.84
N ARG A 278 -0.61 2.42 34.66
CA ARG A 278 0.86 2.29 34.54
C ARG A 278 1.36 0.85 34.51
N LYS A 279 0.68 -0.10 35.18
CA LYS A 279 1.04 -1.53 35.13
C LYS A 279 0.91 -2.08 33.71
N CYS A 280 -0.20 -1.78 33.03
CA CYS A 280 -0.40 -2.17 31.64
C CYS A 280 0.61 -1.49 30.70
N GLN A 281 0.91 -0.21 30.93
CA GLN A 281 1.95 0.48 30.16
C GLN A 281 3.32 -0.21 30.29
N LYS A 282 3.73 -0.61 31.51
CA LYS A 282 5.00 -1.30 31.75
C LYS A 282 5.07 -2.67 31.06
N ILE A 283 3.97 -3.44 31.09
CA ILE A 283 3.89 -4.74 30.42
C ILE A 283 4.02 -4.58 28.90
N ASP A 284 3.36 -3.57 28.33
CA ASP A 284 3.36 -3.31 26.89
C ASP A 284 4.63 -2.61 26.38
N TRP A 285 5.42 -2.02 27.28
CA TRP A 285 6.59 -1.19 26.93
C TRP A 285 7.58 -1.85 25.96
N PRO A 286 7.94 -3.14 26.08
CA PRO A 286 8.83 -3.79 25.11
C PRO A 286 8.32 -3.75 23.67
N ARG A 287 7.01 -3.88 23.46
CA ARG A 287 6.35 -3.75 22.15
C ARG A 287 6.19 -2.28 21.77
N HIS A 288 5.68 -1.44 22.69
CA HIS A 288 5.44 -0.02 22.45
C HIS A 288 6.71 0.82 22.27
N LYS A 289 7.88 0.32 22.62
CA LYS A 289 9.16 0.97 22.27
C LYS A 289 9.69 0.52 20.91
N ALA A 290 9.32 -0.69 20.46
CA ALA A 290 9.72 -1.25 19.18
C ALA A 290 8.89 -0.63 18.03
N GLU A 291 7.60 -0.40 18.27
CA GLU A 291 6.83 0.60 17.53
C GLU A 291 7.22 1.97 18.08
N PRO A 292 7.90 2.87 17.35
CA PRO A 292 8.49 4.05 17.98
C PRO A 292 7.47 4.84 18.81
N CYS A 293 7.76 5.02 20.09
CA CYS A 293 7.01 5.89 20.99
C CYS A 293 7.35 7.35 20.65
N ALA A 294 6.66 7.92 19.66
CA ALA A 294 6.89 9.27 19.16
C ALA A 294 5.56 10.04 19.01
N PRO A 295 5.59 11.40 18.98
CA PRO A 295 4.42 12.21 18.69
C PRO A 295 3.66 11.74 17.44
N ALA A 296 2.34 11.92 17.44
CA ALA A 296 1.48 11.42 16.36
C ALA A 296 1.95 11.85 14.96
N ASP A 297 2.32 13.13 14.80
CA ASP A 297 2.76 13.67 13.50
C ASP A 297 4.05 13.01 13.01
N GLU A 298 5.00 12.71 13.89
CA GLU A 298 6.22 11.97 13.51
C GLU A 298 5.89 10.55 13.02
N ILE A 299 4.92 9.89 13.67
CA ILE A 299 4.46 8.56 13.24
C ILE A 299 3.75 8.64 11.90
N ILE A 300 2.88 9.62 11.72
CA ILE A 300 2.09 9.83 10.51
C ILE A 300 2.98 10.15 9.31
N GLU A 301 4.02 10.95 9.49
CA GLU A 301 4.94 11.33 8.42
C GLU A 301 5.94 10.22 8.05
N ASN A 302 6.28 9.34 8.99
CA ASN A 302 7.31 8.32 8.79
C ASN A 302 6.77 7.12 8.00
N ASP A 303 6.96 7.13 6.68
CA ASP A 303 6.58 6.06 5.76
C ASP A 303 7.08 4.67 6.15
N ALA A 304 8.23 4.55 6.84
CA ALA A 304 8.77 3.25 7.24
C ALA A 304 7.84 2.50 8.20
N LEU A 305 6.97 3.22 8.91
CA LEU A 305 6.02 2.68 9.89
C LEU A 305 4.67 2.26 9.30
N TRP A 306 4.45 2.48 8.01
CA TRP A 306 3.19 2.20 7.32
C TRP A 306 3.38 1.11 6.27
N ALA A 307 2.49 0.12 6.29
CA ALA A 307 2.38 -0.87 5.24
C ALA A 307 1.76 -0.24 3.97
N PRO A 308 1.92 -0.86 2.79
CA PRO A 308 1.34 -0.37 1.53
C PRO A 308 -0.14 -0.04 1.60
N ASN A 309 -0.91 -0.89 2.29
CA ASN A 309 -2.36 -0.74 2.49
C ASN A 309 -2.76 0.41 3.46
N GLY A 310 -1.81 1.25 3.89
CA GLY A 310 -2.05 2.38 4.78
C GLY A 310 -2.28 1.97 6.24
N LYS A 311 -2.06 0.71 6.62
CA LYS A 311 -2.07 0.27 8.02
C LYS A 311 -0.71 0.47 8.67
N ARG A 312 -0.69 0.60 9.98
CA ARG A 312 0.53 0.71 10.76
C ARG A 312 1.18 -0.67 10.89
N LYS A 313 2.46 -0.79 10.54
CA LYS A 313 3.20 -2.05 10.66
C LYS A 313 3.18 -2.55 12.11
N GLY A 314 3.08 -3.87 12.29
CA GLY A 314 2.97 -4.51 13.61
C GLY A 314 1.57 -4.48 14.24
N THR A 315 0.60 -3.77 13.65
CA THR A 315 -0.80 -3.75 14.12
C THR A 315 -1.74 -4.64 13.32
N GLU A 316 -1.20 -5.28 12.28
CA GLU A 316 -1.90 -6.24 11.47
C GLU A 316 -2.27 -7.45 12.31
N LEU A 317 -3.40 -8.09 12.00
CA LEU A 317 -3.67 -9.41 12.54
C LEU A 317 -2.62 -10.31 11.92
N ASP A 318 -1.75 -10.89 12.74
CA ASP A 318 -1.00 -12.07 12.32
C ASP A 318 -2.07 -13.14 12.13
N ILE A 319 -2.61 -13.24 10.93
CA ILE A 319 -3.40 -14.42 10.58
C ILE A 319 -2.34 -15.50 10.45
N ILE A 320 -2.00 -16.10 11.58
CA ILE A 320 -1.31 -17.38 11.61
C ILE A 320 -2.35 -18.34 11.01
N PHE A 321 -2.33 -18.46 9.69
CA PHE A 321 -2.89 -19.63 9.02
C PHE A 321 -1.93 -20.77 9.36
N GLU A 322 -2.17 -21.40 10.50
CA GLU A 322 -1.69 -22.75 10.80
C GLU A 322 -2.62 -23.78 10.14
#